data_AF-A0A2A2J5Y6-F1
#
_entry.id   AF-A0A2A2J5Y6-F1
#
_cell.length_a   1.000
_cell.length_b   1.000
_cell.length_c   1.000
_cell.angle_alpha   90.00
_cell.angle_beta   90.00
_cell.angle_gamma   90.00
#
_symmetry.space_group_name_H-M   'P 1'
#
loop_
_entity.id
_entity.type
_entity.pdbx_description
1 polymer ?
#
loop_
_entity_poly.entity_id
_entity_poly.type
_entity_poly.pdbx_seq_one_letter_code
_entity_poly.pdbx_strand_id
1 'polypeptide(L)'
;MEAETSNASNDREERIKRVIKALFHASNCKDVDCPRLSCYKMKRVMAHFRRCKKPKYECAICKQTIGLLIVHCKSCIGDDSCTMFKCRSIHDWLRRVRERQAAKSQLDTFAVDVQQNVDLLQFDFDSLHIEE
;
A
#
# COMPACT_ATOMS: atom_id res chain seq x y z
N MET A 1 1.18 -25.56 28.18
CA MET A 1 0.51 -24.28 27.88
C MET A 1 1.33 -23.59 26.82
N GLU A 2 1.06 -23.83 25.54
CA GLU A 2 1.84 -23.25 24.44
C GLU A 2 0.92 -22.88 23.27
N ALA A 3 1.25 -21.73 22.65
CA ALA A 3 0.84 -21.22 21.33
C ALA A 3 -0.49 -20.44 21.19
N GLU A 4 -0.51 -19.17 21.62
CA GLU A 4 -1.51 -18.17 21.21
C GLU A 4 -1.00 -17.12 20.19
N THR A 5 0.23 -17.27 19.66
CA THR A 5 0.84 -16.26 18.76
C THR A 5 0.65 -16.51 17.25
N SER A 6 0.13 -17.67 16.87
CA SER A 6 -0.04 -18.10 15.47
C SER A 6 -1.31 -17.56 14.80
N ASN A 7 -2.34 -17.17 15.55
CA ASN A 7 -3.64 -16.79 14.98
C ASN A 7 -3.69 -15.33 14.49
N ALA A 8 -3.16 -14.39 15.29
CA ALA A 8 -3.18 -12.95 14.99
C ALA A 8 -2.36 -12.56 13.74
N SER A 9 -1.26 -13.27 13.49
CA SER A 9 -0.39 -13.05 12.33
C SER A 9 -1.07 -13.46 11.03
N ASN A 10 -1.81 -14.57 11.05
CA ASN A 10 -2.55 -15.09 9.90
C ASN A 10 -3.78 -14.23 9.58
N ASP A 11 -4.52 -13.79 10.59
CA ASP A 11 -5.67 -12.90 10.42
C ASP A 11 -5.29 -11.60 9.73
N ARG A 12 -4.14 -11.08 10.10
CA ARG A 12 -3.57 -9.86 9.56
C ARG A 12 -3.13 -10.01 8.11
N GLU A 13 -2.50 -11.12 7.75
CA GLU A 13 -2.16 -11.42 6.35
C GLU A 13 -3.42 -11.52 5.47
N GLU A 14 -4.45 -12.22 5.97
CA GLU A 14 -5.72 -12.35 5.25
C GLU A 14 -6.46 -11.02 5.09
N ARG A 15 -6.42 -10.15 6.10
CA ARG A 15 -6.91 -8.76 5.98
C ARG A 15 -6.20 -8.02 4.85
N ILE A 16 -4.87 -8.08 4.79
CA ILE A 16 -4.08 -7.42 3.75
C ILE A 16 -4.45 -7.97 2.36
N LYS A 17 -4.54 -9.29 2.19
CA LYS A 17 -4.97 -9.92 0.93
C LYS A 17 -6.35 -9.43 0.50
N ARG A 18 -7.32 -9.32 1.42
CA ARG A 18 -8.66 -8.78 1.13
C ARG A 18 -8.61 -7.33 0.67
N VAL A 19 -7.82 -6.49 1.34
CA VAL A 19 -7.67 -5.07 0.97
C VAL A 19 -7.02 -4.93 -0.40
N ILE A 20 -6.00 -5.73 -0.72
CA ILE A 20 -5.36 -5.74 -2.05
C ILE A 20 -6.35 -6.17 -3.12
N LYS A 21 -7.16 -7.21 -2.87
CA LYS A 21 -8.23 -7.64 -3.79
C LYS A 21 -9.26 -6.53 -4.02
N ALA A 22 -9.68 -5.83 -2.97
CA ALA A 22 -10.60 -4.70 -3.08
C ALA A 22 -9.99 -3.53 -3.88
N LEU A 23 -8.71 -3.23 -3.66
CA LEU A 23 -7.95 -2.23 -4.42
C LEU A 23 -7.78 -2.61 -5.89
N PHE A 24 -7.49 -3.88 -6.19
CA PHE A 24 -7.45 -4.37 -7.56
C PHE A 24 -8.79 -4.17 -8.27
N HIS A 25 -9.88 -4.60 -7.61
CA HIS A 25 -11.22 -4.41 -8.14
C HIS A 25 -11.55 -2.93 -8.36
N ALA A 26 -11.37 -2.08 -7.35
CA ALA A 26 -11.66 -0.66 -7.44
C ALA A 26 -10.85 0.05 -8.53
N SER A 27 -9.60 -0.39 -8.77
CA SER A 27 -8.75 0.14 -9.85
C SER A 27 -9.33 -0.11 -11.24
N ASN A 28 -10.05 -1.22 -11.41
CA ASN A 28 -10.62 -1.66 -12.69
C ASN A 28 -12.12 -1.42 -12.81
N CYS A 29 -12.80 -1.14 -11.70
CA CYS A 29 -14.24 -0.98 -11.64
C CYS A 29 -14.66 0.39 -12.18
N LYS A 30 -15.30 0.41 -13.35
CA LYS A 30 -15.85 1.61 -13.99
C LYS A 30 -17.24 1.99 -13.48
N ASP A 31 -17.94 1.06 -12.83
CA ASP A 31 -19.29 1.25 -12.31
C ASP A 31 -19.28 2.23 -11.12
N VAL A 32 -19.95 3.37 -11.28
CA VAL A 32 -20.05 4.42 -10.26
C VAL A 32 -20.87 3.94 -9.07
N ASP A 33 -21.91 3.15 -9.32
CA ASP A 33 -22.88 2.66 -8.33
C ASP A 33 -22.59 1.21 -7.94
N CYS A 34 -21.31 0.81 -7.99
CA CYS A 34 -20.90 -0.54 -7.63
C CYS A 34 -21.38 -0.88 -6.20
N PRO A 35 -22.16 -1.97 -6.01
CA PRO A 35 -22.81 -2.27 -4.73
C PRO A 35 -21.83 -2.68 -3.62
N ARG A 36 -20.54 -2.87 -3.95
CA ARG A 36 -19.51 -3.25 -2.99
C ARG A 36 -19.03 -2.01 -2.23
N LEU A 37 -19.36 -1.92 -0.95
CA LEU A 37 -18.88 -0.83 -0.07
C LEU A 37 -17.35 -0.68 -0.07
N SER A 38 -16.62 -1.80 -0.14
CA SER A 38 -15.15 -1.79 -0.23
C SER A 38 -14.63 -1.15 -1.52
N CYS A 39 -15.36 -1.29 -2.63
CA CYS A 39 -15.04 -0.63 -3.89
C CYS A 39 -15.18 0.89 -3.74
N TYR A 40 -16.30 1.36 -3.18
CA TYR A 40 -16.55 2.77 -2.93
C TYR A 40 -15.46 3.40 -2.03
N LYS A 41 -15.17 2.78 -0.88
CA LYS A 41 -14.11 3.24 0.03
C LYS A 41 -12.76 3.34 -0.68
N MET A 42 -12.42 2.33 -1.48
CA MET A 42 -11.13 2.29 -2.15
C MET A 42 -11.03 3.28 -3.33
N LYS A 43 -12.14 3.56 -4.02
CA LYS A 43 -12.23 4.67 -5.00
C LYS A 43 -11.94 6.02 -4.35
N ARG A 44 -12.47 6.27 -3.14
CA ARG A 44 -12.14 7.48 -2.35
C ARG A 44 -10.67 7.56 -2.00
N VAL A 45 -10.06 6.46 -1.53
CA VAL A 45 -8.62 6.39 -1.23
C VAL A 45 -7.79 6.72 -2.47
N MET A 46 -8.10 6.13 -3.62
CA MET A 46 -7.40 6.43 -4.88
C MET A 46 -7.58 7.89 -5.32
N ALA A 47 -8.80 8.45 -5.19
CA ALA A 47 -9.06 9.85 -5.51
C ALA A 47 -8.26 10.79 -4.61
N HIS A 48 -8.23 10.52 -3.30
CA HIS A 48 -7.38 11.22 -2.35
C HIS A 48 -5.91 11.13 -2.74
N PHE A 49 -5.40 9.92 -3.02
CA PHE A 49 -4.00 9.71 -3.38
C PHE A 49 -3.57 10.58 -4.59
N ARG A 50 -4.45 10.70 -5.59
CA ARG A 50 -4.22 11.55 -6.78
C ARG A 50 -4.24 13.05 -6.46
N ARG A 51 -5.17 13.50 -5.59
CA ARG A 51 -5.43 14.94 -5.34
C ARG A 51 -4.71 15.50 -4.11
N CYS A 52 -4.17 14.64 -3.23
CA CYS A 52 -3.53 15.06 -2.00
C CYS A 52 -2.24 15.82 -2.29
N LYS A 53 -2.23 17.10 -1.88
CA LYS A 53 -1.14 18.07 -2.06
C LYS A 53 -0.03 17.94 -1.02
N LYS A 54 -0.32 17.33 0.13
CA LYS A 54 0.70 17.09 1.17
C LYS A 54 1.76 16.13 0.63
N PRO A 55 3.03 16.29 1.07
CA PRO A 55 4.03 15.25 0.85
C PRO A 55 3.49 13.90 1.32
N LYS A 56 3.70 12.85 0.53
CA LYS A 56 3.03 11.54 0.78
C LYS A 56 3.42 10.92 2.13
N TYR A 57 4.59 11.27 2.66
CA TYR A 57 5.07 10.83 3.97
C TYR A 57 4.38 11.55 5.15
N GLU A 58 3.79 12.73 4.93
CA GLU A 58 3.06 13.52 5.96
C GLU A 58 1.55 13.24 5.98
N CYS A 59 1.05 12.46 5.02
CA CYS A 59 -0.36 12.12 4.93
C CYS A 59 -0.58 10.64 5.26
N ALA A 60 -1.29 10.37 6.37
CA ALA A 60 -1.55 9.01 6.84
C ALA A 60 -2.20 8.11 5.76
N ILE A 61 -3.23 8.61 5.06
CA ILE A 61 -3.90 7.87 3.99
C ILE A 61 -2.92 7.54 2.85
N CYS A 62 -2.12 8.52 2.43
CA CYS A 62 -1.14 8.32 1.36
C CYS A 62 -0.04 7.35 1.76
N LYS A 63 0.50 7.48 2.99
CA LYS A 63 1.51 6.60 3.56
C LYS A 63 1.03 5.15 3.60
N GLN A 64 -0.21 4.92 4.08
CA GLN A 64 -0.84 3.60 4.11
C GLN A 64 -1.09 3.04 2.70
N THR A 65 -1.58 3.87 1.78
CA THR A 65 -1.80 3.48 0.38
C THR A 65 -0.50 3.01 -0.27
N ILE A 66 0.61 3.73 -0.04
CA ILE A 66 1.94 3.30 -0.51
C ILE A 66 2.33 1.97 0.10
N GLY A 67 2.12 1.77 1.41
CA GLY A 67 2.39 0.50 2.08
C GLY A 67 1.68 -0.68 1.41
N LEU A 68 0.37 -0.55 1.16
CA LEU A 68 -0.42 -1.57 0.47
C LEU A 68 0.09 -1.85 -0.95
N LEU A 69 0.43 -0.80 -1.71
CA LEU A 69 0.97 -0.95 -3.06
C LEU A 69 2.33 -1.64 -3.06
N ILE A 70 3.20 -1.35 -2.08
CA ILE A 70 4.49 -2.04 -1.93
C ILE A 70 4.27 -3.52 -1.63
N VAL A 71 3.34 -3.87 -0.74
CA VAL A 71 3.02 -5.28 -0.47
C VAL A 71 2.56 -5.99 -1.74
N HIS A 72 1.70 -5.35 -2.54
CA HIS A 72 1.31 -5.88 -3.85
C HIS A 72 2.53 -6.07 -4.77
N CYS A 73 3.37 -5.04 -4.94
CA CYS A 73 4.54 -5.08 -5.82
C CYS A 73 5.63 -6.08 -5.40
N LYS A 74 5.64 -6.55 -4.14
CA LYS A 74 6.51 -7.65 -3.72
C LYS A 74 6.11 -9.01 -4.33
N SER A 75 4.83 -9.19 -4.64
CA SER A 75 4.28 -10.43 -5.22
C SER A 75 3.83 -10.26 -6.67
N CYS A 76 3.75 -9.02 -7.17
CA CYS A 76 3.45 -8.71 -8.55
C CYS A 76 4.72 -8.66 -9.39
N ILE A 77 4.67 -9.23 -10.60
CA ILE A 77 5.80 -9.23 -11.54
C ILE A 77 5.98 -7.84 -12.18
N GLY A 78 4.95 -6.98 -12.15
CA GLY A 78 5.04 -5.58 -12.54
C GLY A 78 5.19 -5.34 -14.04
N ASP A 79 4.72 -6.29 -14.87
CA ASP A 79 4.62 -6.14 -16.32
C ASP A 79 3.31 -5.43 -16.73
N ASP A 80 3.10 -5.27 -18.04
CA ASP A 80 1.92 -4.61 -18.60
C ASP A 80 0.60 -5.35 -18.32
N SER A 81 0.63 -6.55 -17.73
CA SER A 81 -0.59 -7.28 -17.35
C SER A 81 -1.24 -6.71 -16.09
N CYS A 82 -0.50 -5.98 -15.24
CA CYS A 82 -1.04 -5.44 -14.01
C CYS A 82 -1.70 -4.06 -14.22
N THR A 83 -3.03 -4.04 -14.15
CA THR A 83 -3.85 -2.82 -14.26
C THR A 83 -4.12 -2.14 -12.92
N MET A 84 -3.49 -2.61 -11.83
CA MET A 84 -3.71 -2.05 -10.50
C MET A 84 -3.22 -0.59 -10.43
N PHE A 85 -3.98 0.24 -9.73
CA PHE A 85 -3.65 1.64 -9.48
C PHE A 85 -2.20 1.81 -9.02
N LYS A 86 -1.43 2.65 -9.74
CA LYS A 86 -0.04 3.03 -9.42
C LYS A 86 0.96 1.86 -9.30
N CYS A 87 0.63 0.63 -9.69
CA CYS A 87 1.54 -0.51 -9.62
C CYS A 87 2.86 -0.23 -10.37
N ARG A 88 2.80 0.13 -11.65
CA ARG A 88 3.99 0.48 -12.44
C ARG A 88 4.83 1.59 -11.83
N SER A 89 4.19 2.67 -11.35
CA SER A 89 4.89 3.78 -10.69
C SER A 89 5.63 3.35 -9.43
N ILE A 90 5.07 2.40 -8.66
CA ILE A 90 5.70 1.87 -7.46
C ILE A 90 6.84 0.92 -7.81
N HIS A 91 6.70 0.06 -8.83
CA HIS A 91 7.81 -0.75 -9.34
C HIS A 91 8.99 0.12 -9.81
N ASP A 92 8.72 1.19 -10.58
CA ASP A 92 9.75 2.13 -11.04
C ASP A 92 10.44 2.83 -9.87
N TRP A 93 9.66 3.25 -8.86
CA TRP A 93 10.22 3.85 -7.65
C TRP A 93 11.09 2.85 -6.86
N LEU A 94 10.63 1.61 -6.66
CA LEU A 94 11.40 0.55 -6.00
C LEU A 94 12.71 0.24 -6.73
N ARG A 95 12.70 0.23 -8.06
CA ARG A 95 13.91 0.05 -8.89
C ARG A 95 14.91 1.18 -8.64
N ARG A 96 14.48 2.44 -8.71
CA ARG A 96 15.33 3.62 -8.45
C ARG A 96 15.89 3.62 -7.03
N VAL A 97 15.10 3.19 -6.04
CA VAL A 97 15.57 3.08 -4.65
C VAL A 97 16.68 2.04 -4.55
N ARG A 98 16.54 0.87 -5.18
CA ARG A 98 17.59 -0.18 -5.21
C ARG A 98 18.85 0.30 -5.92
N GLU A 99 18.72 0.95 -7.07
CA GLU A 99 19.86 1.52 -7.83
C GLU A 99 20.61 2.56 -6.99
N ARG A 100 19.89 3.46 -6.31
CA ARG A 100 20.50 4.45 -5.42
C ARG A 100 21.17 3.82 -4.21
N GLN A 101 20.62 2.74 -3.66
CA GLN A 101 21.25 2.00 -2.56
C GLN A 101 22.52 1.29 -3.02
N ALA A 102 22.50 0.66 -4.19
CA ALA A 102 23.68 0.05 -4.80
C ALA A 102 24.78 1.09 -5.09
N ALA A 103 24.41 2.29 -5.57
CA ALA A 103 25.34 3.39 -5.80
C ALA A 103 25.87 4.03 -4.50
N LYS A 104 25.07 4.04 -3.41
CA LYS A 104 25.48 4.55 -2.10
C LYS A 104 26.38 3.60 -1.29
N SER A 105 26.66 2.38 -1.78
CA SER A 105 27.72 1.55 -1.18
C SER A 105 29.14 2.11 -1.43
N GLN A 106 29.27 3.27 -2.09
CA GLN A 106 30.54 3.97 -2.27
C GLN A 106 30.69 5.27 -1.46
N LEU A 107 29.63 5.94 -1.00
CA LEU A 107 29.76 7.16 -0.16
C LEU A 107 28.53 7.38 0.74
N ASP A 108 28.82 7.73 1.99
CA ASP A 108 27.95 7.80 3.17
C ASP A 108 26.57 8.47 3.05
N THR A 109 25.66 7.92 3.87
CA THR A 109 24.62 8.61 4.67
C THR A 109 23.70 9.63 3.97
N PHE A 110 22.58 9.15 3.41
CA PHE A 110 21.34 9.95 3.24
C PHE A 110 20.09 9.06 2.93
N ALA A 111 20.00 7.83 3.44
CA ALA A 111 19.00 6.84 2.97
C ALA A 111 18.32 6.01 4.06
N VAL A 112 18.28 6.49 5.30
CA VAL A 112 17.69 5.74 6.43
C VAL A 112 16.40 6.39 6.93
N ASP A 113 15.48 6.75 6.03
CA ASP A 113 14.11 7.12 6.45
C ASP A 113 13.01 6.61 5.51
N VAL A 114 13.18 5.36 5.06
CA VAL A 114 12.07 4.50 4.62
C VAL A 114 12.20 3.10 5.26
N GLN A 115 13.18 2.90 6.17
CA GLN A 115 13.48 1.60 6.75
C GLN A 115 12.74 1.31 8.07
N GLN A 116 12.13 2.31 8.73
CA GLN A 116 11.37 2.09 9.98
C GLN A 116 9.87 1.80 9.78
N ASN A 117 9.38 1.62 8.55
CA ASN A 117 7.95 1.36 8.31
C ASN A 117 7.57 -0.13 8.30
N VAL A 118 8.37 -0.99 8.95
CA VAL A 118 7.92 -2.34 9.32
C VAL A 118 6.94 -2.27 10.51
N ASP A 119 6.91 -1.17 11.27
CA ASP A 119 5.94 -0.93 12.35
C ASP A 119 4.59 -0.33 11.89
N LEU A 120 4.40 -0.02 10.59
CA LEU A 120 3.07 0.34 10.03
C LEU A 120 2.09 -0.82 10.03
N LEU A 121 2.55 -1.95 10.52
CA LEU A 121 1.83 -3.18 10.64
C LEU A 121 1.02 -3.26 11.96
N GLN A 122 0.67 -2.16 12.62
CA GLN A 122 -0.27 -2.19 13.75
C GLN A 122 -1.61 -1.48 13.50
N PHE A 123 -1.89 -1.05 12.26
CA PHE A 123 -3.11 -0.29 11.99
C PHE A 123 -4.34 -1.19 11.76
N ASP A 124 -5.33 -1.06 12.64
CA ASP A 124 -6.61 -1.74 12.56
C ASP A 124 -7.57 -1.00 11.61
N PHE A 125 -7.91 -1.66 10.50
CA PHE A 125 -8.72 -1.10 9.42
C PHE A 125 -10.19 -0.87 9.81
N ASP A 126 -10.65 -1.53 10.89
CA ASP A 126 -12.01 -1.39 11.43
C ASP A 126 -12.20 -0.05 12.19
N SER A 127 -11.10 0.63 12.54
CA SER A 127 -11.09 1.92 13.24
C SER A 127 -11.11 3.14 12.31
N LEU A 128 -11.22 2.95 10.98
CA LEU A 128 -11.25 4.06 10.02
C LEU A 128 -12.63 4.77 10.04
N HIS A 129 -12.83 5.66 11.01
CA HIS A 129 -13.88 6.67 10.94
C HIS A 129 -13.51 7.70 9.87
N ILE A 130 -14.31 7.73 8.81
CA ILE A 130 -14.28 8.80 7.81
C ILE A 130 -15.41 9.73 8.22
N GLU A 131 -15.09 10.76 9.01
CA GLU A 131 -16.01 11.88 9.19
C GLU A 131 -16.04 12.71 7.89
N GLU A 132 -17.21 13.28 7.62
CA GLU A 132 -17.64 13.90 6.35
C GLU A 132 -16.66 14.91 5.73
#